data_AF-A0A6B3H8M4-F1
#
_entry.id   AF-A0A6B3H8M4-F1
#
_cell.length_a   1.000
_cell.length_b   1.000
_cell.length_c   1.000
_cell.angle_alpha   90.00
_cell.angle_beta   90.00
_cell.angle_gamma   90.00
#
_symmetry.space_group_name_H-M   'P 1'
#
loop_
_entity.id
_entity.type
_entity.pdbx_description
1 polymer ?
#
loop_
_entity_poly.entity_id
_entity_poly.type
_entity_poly.pdbx_seq_one_letter_code
_entity_poly.pdbx_strand_id
1 'polypeptide(L)'
;QLERVTLTSRAFHHDRFADFCTRLAELCGMEMVLPMNTGAEAVETAVKTARKWGYRVKGVPDGMAKIIVASDNFHGRTTTIISFSTDPEA
;
A
#
# COMPACT_ATOMS: atom_id res chain seq x y z
N GLN A 1 -3.72 -20.55 15.28
CA GLN A 1 -4.37 -20.33 13.97
C GLN A 1 -3.97 -21.39 12.95
N LEU A 2 -2.68 -21.73 12.81
CA LEU A 2 -2.20 -22.77 11.88
C LEU A 2 -2.93 -24.12 11.98
N GLU A 3 -3.32 -24.55 13.20
CA GLU A 3 -4.03 -25.82 13.43
C GLU A 3 -5.56 -25.74 13.22
N ARG A 4 -6.12 -24.54 13.02
CA ARG A 4 -7.57 -24.33 12.88
C ARG A 4 -7.95 -23.92 11.46
N VAL A 5 -7.29 -22.88 10.94
CA VAL A 5 -7.45 -22.39 9.56
C VAL A 5 -6.20 -21.62 9.19
N THR A 6 -5.54 -21.99 8.09
CA THR A 6 -4.26 -21.39 7.68
C THR A 6 -4.44 -20.15 6.82
N LEU A 7 -5.46 -20.13 5.95
CA LEU A 7 -5.74 -19.02 5.06
C LEU A 7 -7.23 -18.96 4.74
N THR A 8 -7.79 -17.76 4.75
CA THR A 8 -9.08 -17.47 4.12
C THR A 8 -8.88 -16.31 3.15
N SER A 9 -9.55 -16.35 2.00
CA SER A 9 -9.60 -15.20 1.11
C SER A 9 -10.34 -14.06 1.81
N ARG A 10 -9.96 -12.79 1.52
CA ARG A 10 -10.74 -11.62 1.94
C ARG A 10 -12.18 -11.59 1.39
N ALA A 11 -12.52 -12.50 0.47
CA ALA A 11 -13.88 -12.73 0.01
C ALA A 11 -14.79 -13.38 1.08
N PHE A 12 -14.21 -13.94 2.14
CA PHE A 12 -14.95 -14.52 3.26
C PHE A 12 -14.62 -13.79 4.56
N HIS A 13 -15.60 -13.71 5.46
CA HIS A 13 -15.37 -13.18 6.80
C HIS A 13 -14.75 -14.25 7.70
N HIS A 14 -13.76 -13.83 8.50
CA HIS A 14 -13.24 -14.63 9.60
C HIS A 14 -13.10 -13.76 10.86
N ASP A 15 -13.10 -14.42 12.02
CA ASP A 15 -13.21 -13.83 13.36
C ASP A 15 -11.99 -13.02 13.84
N ARG A 16 -11.00 -12.75 12.98
CA ARG A 16 -9.76 -12.05 13.36
C ARG A 16 -9.44 -10.83 12.52
N PHE A 17 -9.99 -10.71 11.32
CA PHE A 17 -9.61 -9.64 10.39
C PHE A 17 -10.08 -8.26 10.87
N ALA A 18 -11.32 -8.18 11.34
CA ALA A 18 -11.92 -6.93 11.81
C ALA A 18 -11.15 -6.38 13.02
N ASP A 19 -10.97 -7.18 14.07
CA ASP A 19 -10.22 -6.79 15.27
C ASP A 19 -8.79 -6.34 14.95
N PHE A 20 -8.12 -7.04 14.03
CA PHE A 20 -6.79 -6.64 13.56
C PHE A 20 -6.81 -5.26 12.90
N CYS A 21 -7.75 -5.02 11.97
CA CYS A 21 -7.86 -3.75 11.27
C CYS A 21 -8.22 -2.60 12.21
N THR A 22 -9.20 -2.80 13.12
CA THR A 22 -9.63 -1.79 14.08
C THR A 22 -8.48 -1.37 15.00
N ARG A 23 -7.79 -2.34 15.62
CA ARG A 23 -6.69 -2.05 16.54
C ARG A 23 -5.51 -1.37 15.85
N LEU A 24 -5.21 -1.75 14.61
CA LEU A 24 -4.15 -1.11 13.84
C LEU A 24 -4.54 0.33 13.42
N ALA A 25 -5.79 0.54 13.02
CA ALA A 25 -6.31 1.86 12.69
C ALA A 25 -6.20 2.82 13.90
N GLU A 26 -6.66 2.37 15.08
CA GLU A 26 -6.55 3.10 16.34
C GLU A 26 -5.11 3.41 16.71
N LEU A 27 -4.21 2.42 16.63
CA LEU A 27 -2.79 2.59 16.93
C LEU A 27 -2.13 3.64 16.04
N CYS A 28 -2.46 3.65 14.75
CA CYS A 28 -1.87 4.55 13.77
C CYS A 28 -2.61 5.91 13.67
N GLY A 29 -3.72 6.10 14.38
CA GLY A 29 -4.56 7.30 14.26
C GLY A 29 -5.19 7.46 12.87
N MET A 30 -5.54 6.35 12.22
CA MET A 30 -6.07 6.30 10.85
C MET A 30 -7.52 5.82 10.84
N GLU A 31 -8.29 6.22 9.82
CA GLU A 31 -9.68 5.78 9.67
C GLU A 31 -9.82 4.41 8.98
N MET A 32 -8.85 4.02 8.16
CA MET A 32 -8.89 2.79 7.37
C MET A 32 -7.54 2.09 7.30
N VAL A 33 -7.59 0.76 7.16
CA VAL A 33 -6.43 -0.11 7.00
C VAL A 33 -6.62 -0.99 5.75
N LEU A 34 -5.58 -1.11 4.94
CA LEU A 34 -5.53 -2.04 3.81
C LEU A 34 -4.28 -2.92 3.94
N PRO A 35 -4.41 -4.16 4.47
CA PRO A 35 -3.27 -5.04 4.66
C PRO A 35 -2.74 -5.57 3.31
N MET A 36 -1.43 -5.53 3.17
CA MET A 36 -0.64 -6.18 2.11
C MET A 36 0.40 -7.12 2.75
N ASN A 37 1.13 -7.89 1.95
CA ASN A 37 2.03 -8.93 2.46
C ASN A 37 3.46 -8.41 2.66
N THR A 38 3.90 -7.46 1.84
CA THR A 38 5.25 -6.88 1.87
C THR A 38 5.23 -5.36 1.93
N GLY A 39 6.36 -4.76 2.31
CA GLY A 39 6.54 -3.31 2.25
C GLY A 39 6.44 -2.74 0.83
N ALA A 40 6.95 -3.45 -0.18
CA ALA A 40 6.87 -3.04 -1.58
C ALA A 40 5.41 -2.98 -2.06
N GLU A 41 4.60 -3.98 -1.72
CA GLU A 41 3.17 -3.97 -2.04
C GLU A 41 2.40 -2.85 -1.33
N ALA A 42 2.78 -2.50 -0.10
CA ALA A 42 2.22 -1.36 0.61
C ALA A 42 2.52 -0.05 -0.14
N VAL A 43 3.75 0.14 -0.62
CA VAL A 43 4.13 1.33 -1.42
C VAL A 43 3.42 1.35 -2.78
N GLU A 44 3.35 0.24 -3.51
CA GLU A 44 2.59 0.15 -4.78
C GLU A 44 1.11 0.51 -4.56
N THR A 45 0.53 0.05 -3.46
CA THR A 45 -0.84 0.36 -3.08
C THR A 45 -1.02 1.84 -2.76
N ALA A 46 -0.06 2.46 -2.06
CA ALA A 46 -0.05 3.90 -1.79
C ALA A 46 0.04 4.72 -3.09
N VAL A 47 0.93 4.35 -4.02
CA VAL A 47 1.07 5.00 -5.33
C VAL A 47 -0.22 4.91 -6.13
N LYS A 48 -0.85 3.73 -6.19
CA LYS A 48 -2.13 3.52 -6.87
C LYS A 48 -3.24 4.36 -6.26
N THR A 49 -3.29 4.43 -4.94
CA THR A 49 -4.30 5.19 -4.20
C THR A 49 -4.12 6.69 -4.44
N ALA A 50 -2.90 7.21 -4.34
CA ALA A 50 -2.57 8.61 -4.58
C ALA A 50 -2.87 9.02 -6.03
N ARG A 51 -2.49 8.21 -7.03
CA ARG A 51 -2.81 8.49 -8.45
C ARG A 51 -4.31 8.46 -8.70
N LYS A 52 -5.02 7.43 -8.22
CA LYS A 52 -6.48 7.31 -8.40
C LYS A 52 -7.21 8.51 -7.78
N TRP A 53 -6.83 8.92 -6.58
CA TRP A 53 -7.37 10.11 -5.93
C TRP A 53 -6.99 11.40 -6.70
N GLY A 54 -5.75 11.50 -7.15
CA GLY A 54 -5.26 12.62 -7.96
C GLY A 54 -6.11 12.86 -9.21
N TYR A 55 -6.44 11.80 -9.94
CA TYR A 55 -7.29 11.89 -11.13
C TYR A 55 -8.76 12.13 -10.80
N ARG A 56 -9.33 11.38 -9.83
CA ARG A 56 -10.79 11.39 -9.59
C ARG A 56 -11.27 12.53 -8.71
N VAL A 57 -10.44 13.01 -7.79
CA VAL A 57 -10.84 13.97 -6.75
C VAL A 57 -10.09 15.28 -6.93
N LYS A 58 -8.75 15.23 -7.07
CA LYS A 58 -7.94 16.45 -7.22
C LYS A 58 -8.05 17.07 -8.62
N GLY A 59 -8.42 16.28 -9.65
CA GLY A 59 -8.55 16.74 -11.03
C GLY A 59 -7.21 16.90 -11.77
N VAL A 60 -6.19 16.12 -11.40
CA VAL A 60 -4.93 16.07 -12.17
C VAL A 60 -5.25 15.59 -13.60
N PRO A 61 -4.72 16.25 -14.66
CA PRO A 61 -4.93 15.79 -16.03
C PRO A 61 -4.40 14.37 -16.24
N ASP A 62 -5.03 13.64 -17.16
CA ASP A 62 -4.62 12.27 -17.47
C ASP A 62 -3.14 12.18 -17.86
N GLY A 63 -2.45 11.15 -17.38
CA GLY A 63 -1.01 10.97 -17.57
C GLY A 63 -0.09 11.96 -16.84
N MET A 64 -0.63 12.98 -16.14
CA MET A 64 0.16 14.04 -15.52
C MET A 64 0.39 13.87 -14.00
N ALA A 65 -0.08 12.79 -13.38
CA ALA A 65 0.20 12.54 -11.96
C ALA A 65 1.68 12.26 -11.71
N LYS A 66 2.28 13.05 -10.82
CA LYS A 66 3.66 12.88 -10.35
C LYS A 66 3.68 12.43 -8.90
N ILE A 67 4.60 11.52 -8.59
CA ILE A 67 4.93 11.10 -7.23
C ILE A 67 6.33 11.62 -6.94
N ILE A 68 6.47 12.36 -5.84
CA ILE A 68 7.77 12.91 -5.41
C ILE A 68 8.32 11.97 -4.33
N VAL A 69 9.58 11.62 -4.47
CA VAL A 69 10.34 10.78 -3.54
C VAL A 69 11.64 11.49 -3.17
N ALA A 70 12.24 11.15 -2.04
CA ALA A 70 13.56 11.65 -1.66
C ALA A 70 14.66 10.91 -2.44
N SER A 71 15.81 11.55 -2.66
CA SER A 71 17.02 10.83 -3.07
C SER A 71 17.43 9.82 -2.01
N ASP A 72 18.11 8.75 -2.42
CA ASP A 72 18.59 7.67 -1.55
C ASP A 72 17.47 6.97 -0.76
N ASN A 73 16.25 7.00 -1.30
CA ASN A 73 15.12 6.27 -0.73
C ASN A 73 15.28 4.76 -0.91
N PHE A 74 14.62 4.00 -0.03
CA PHE A 74 14.43 2.57 -0.20
C PHE A 74 12.96 2.21 0.05
N HIS A 75 12.27 1.82 -1.02
CA HIS A 75 10.83 1.54 -0.97
C HIS A 75 10.47 0.10 -1.42
N GLY A 76 11.46 -0.68 -1.88
CA GLY A 76 11.25 -2.01 -2.45
C GLY A 76 11.93 -2.18 -3.81
N ARG A 77 11.64 -3.29 -4.49
CA ARG A 77 12.31 -3.71 -5.73
C ARG A 77 11.36 -4.07 -6.88
N THR A 78 10.12 -3.56 -6.85
CA THR A 78 9.19 -3.73 -7.98
C THR A 78 9.55 -2.75 -9.11
N THR A 79 9.05 -2.99 -10.32
CA THR A 79 9.34 -2.15 -11.50
C THR A 79 8.90 -0.70 -11.34
N THR A 80 7.81 -0.41 -10.63
CA THR A 80 7.44 0.99 -10.35
C THR A 80 8.39 1.59 -9.32
N ILE A 81 8.71 0.85 -8.26
CA ILE A 81 9.47 1.37 -7.13
C ILE A 81 10.95 1.55 -7.47
N ILE A 82 11.52 0.66 -8.26
CA ILE A 82 12.91 0.78 -8.72
C ILE A 82 13.13 2.06 -9.53
N SER A 83 12.08 2.56 -10.21
CA SER A 83 12.12 3.85 -10.91
C SER A 83 12.22 5.07 -9.98
N PHE A 84 12.11 4.87 -8.67
CA PHE A 84 12.32 5.90 -7.64
C PHE A 84 13.78 5.96 -7.19
N SER A 85 14.59 4.95 -7.51
CA SER A 85 15.95 4.81 -7.02
C SER A 85 16.88 5.86 -7.63
N THR A 86 17.82 6.33 -6.82
CA THR A 86 18.99 7.10 -7.27
C THR A 86 20.24 6.23 -7.41
N ASP A 87 20.16 4.94 -7.06
CA ASP A 87 21.25 3.97 -7.23
C ASP A 87 21.38 3.58 -8.73
N PRO A 88 22.54 3.80 -9.36
CA PRO A 88 22.75 3.45 -10.77
C PRO A 88 22.69 1.94 -11.07
N GLU A 89 22.81 1.09 -10.05
CA GLU A 89 22.76 -0.38 -10.18
C GLU A 89 21.41 -0.99 -9.76
N ALA A 90 20.40 -0.15 -9.47
CA ALA A 90 19.09 -0.58 -8.97
C ALA A 90 18.35 -1.54 -9.92
#